data_AF-A0A8B4CLF1-F1
#
_entry.id   AF-A0A8B4CLF1-F1
#
_cell.length_a   1.000
_cell.length_b   1.000
_cell.length_c   1.000
_cell.angle_alpha   90.00
_cell.angle_beta   90.00
_cell.angle_gamma   90.00
#
_symmetry.space_group_name_H-M   'P 1'
#
loop_
_entity.id
_entity.type
_entity.pdbx_description
1 polymer ?
#
loop_
_entity_poly.entity_id
_entity_poly.type
_entity_poly.pdbx_seq_one_letter_code
_entity_poly.pdbx_strand_id
1 'polypeptide(L)'
;MRLWCMVYGVGDGGAGPGEEHIERLTRIRNIDGLPHVDFSRVDKFFTYADAFRESLPIISGELYFEAHQGCFTSESATKAHNRNMENKLHDAEFGDAANLLI
;
A
#
# COMPACT_ATOMS: atom_id res chain seq x y z
N MET A 1 -20.74 8.36 -13.61
CA MET A 1 -20.42 8.37 -12.17
C MET A 1 -18.91 8.49 -12.05
N ARG A 2 -18.37 9.42 -11.24
CA ARG A 2 -16.93 9.56 -11.05
C ARG A 2 -16.52 8.81 -9.77
N LEU A 3 -15.51 7.96 -9.89
CA LEU A 3 -14.99 7.14 -8.79
C LEU A 3 -13.87 7.91 -8.08
N TRP A 4 -14.03 8.19 -6.78
CA TRP A 4 -13.02 8.91 -5.99
C TRP A 4 -12.76 8.19 -4.67
N CYS A 5 -11.49 8.12 -4.29
CA CYS A 5 -11.06 7.69 -2.97
C CYS A 5 -10.17 8.79 -2.40
N MET A 6 -10.47 9.28 -1.19
CA MET A 6 -9.63 10.25 -0.49
C MET A 6 -8.97 9.57 0.70
N VAL A 7 -7.64 9.51 0.66
CA VAL A 7 -6.82 9.07 1.79
C VAL A 7 -6.49 10.30 2.63
N TYR A 8 -6.66 10.21 3.96
CA TYR A 8 -6.46 11.32 4.89
C TYR A 8 -5.65 10.86 6.12
N GLY A 9 -4.83 11.75 6.68
CA GLY A 9 -3.92 11.45 7.80
C GLY A 9 -2.51 12.04 7.60
N VAL A 10 -1.59 11.81 8.55
CA VAL A 10 -0.21 12.31 8.53
C VAL A 10 0.80 11.16 8.40
N GLY A 11 1.04 10.73 7.16
CA GLY A 11 1.75 9.46 6.89
C GLY A 11 3.25 9.41 7.20
N ASP A 12 3.96 10.55 7.14
CA ASP A 12 5.43 10.63 7.19
C ASP A 12 6.01 10.46 8.60
N GLY A 13 5.70 9.33 9.23
CA GLY A 13 6.03 9.01 10.62
C GLY A 13 4.98 8.17 11.34
N GLY A 14 3.93 7.70 10.65
CA GLY A 14 2.90 6.83 11.22
C GLY A 14 1.84 7.53 12.06
N ALA A 15 1.76 8.87 12.01
CA ALA A 15 0.72 9.62 12.68
C ALA A 15 -0.60 9.48 11.90
N GLY A 16 -1.54 8.71 12.42
CA GLY A 16 -2.85 8.51 11.80
C GLY A 16 -3.67 9.81 11.63
N PRO A 17 -4.96 9.71 11.31
CA PRO A 17 -5.81 10.88 11.20
C PRO A 17 -5.98 11.59 12.56
N GLY A 18 -5.54 12.85 12.64
CA GLY A 18 -5.85 13.74 13.76
C GLY A 18 -7.30 14.25 13.77
N GLU A 19 -7.70 14.86 14.90
CA GLU A 19 -9.05 15.41 15.14
C GLU A 19 -9.51 16.38 14.04
N GLU A 20 -8.60 17.25 13.58
CA GLU A 20 -8.88 18.21 12.51
C GLU A 20 -9.36 17.54 11.22
N HIS A 21 -8.78 16.39 10.84
CA HIS A 21 -9.20 15.67 9.64
C HIS A 21 -10.64 15.17 9.78
N ILE A 22 -10.98 14.63 10.96
CA ILE A 22 -12.32 14.10 11.24
C ILE A 22 -13.35 15.23 11.24
N GLU A 23 -13.02 16.35 11.87
CA GLU A 23 -13.91 17.52 11.92
C GLU A 23 -14.16 18.11 10.53
N ARG A 24 -13.09 18.30 9.74
CA ARG A 24 -13.22 18.80 8.36
C ARG A 24 -14.06 17.87 7.50
N LEU A 25 -13.81 16.56 7.56
CA LEU A 25 -14.57 15.54 6.82
C LEU A 25 -16.05 15.53 7.20
N THR A 26 -16.35 15.67 8.49
CA THR A 26 -17.73 15.73 8.99
C THR A 26 -18.44 16.97 8.45
N ARG A 27 -17.76 18.12 8.42
CA ARG A 27 -18.33 19.37 7.89
C ARG A 27 -18.57 19.29 6.39
N ILE A 28 -17.63 18.78 5.60
CA ILE A 28 -17.74 18.74 4.13
C ILE A 28 -18.58 17.59 3.58
N ARG A 29 -19.11 16.71 4.46
CA ARG A 29 -19.87 15.52 4.08
C ARG A 29 -20.94 15.78 3.02
N ASN A 30 -21.66 16.89 3.13
CA ASN A 30 -22.75 17.28 2.24
C ASN A 30 -22.86 18.80 2.13
N ILE A 31 -21.79 19.46 1.68
CA ILE A 31 -21.77 20.92 1.42
C ILE A 31 -22.03 21.17 -0.07
N ASP A 32 -22.94 22.11 -0.35
CA ASP A 32 -23.22 22.55 -1.72
C ASP A 32 -21.95 23.02 -2.44
N GLY A 33 -21.73 22.49 -3.64
CA GLY A 33 -20.55 22.80 -4.47
C GLY A 33 -19.36 21.87 -4.26
N LEU A 34 -19.41 20.95 -3.30
CA LEU A 34 -18.41 19.89 -3.12
C LEU A 34 -19.00 18.49 -3.42
N PRO A 35 -18.17 17.51 -3.83
CA PRO A 35 -18.60 16.11 -3.86
C PRO A 35 -19.00 15.63 -2.46
N HIS A 36 -20.01 14.77 -2.38
CA HIS A 36 -20.36 14.12 -1.11
C HIS A 36 -19.20 13.22 -0.65
N VAL A 37 -18.89 13.28 0.64
CA VAL A 37 -17.80 12.50 1.25
C VAL A 37 -18.35 11.71 2.42
N ASP A 38 -18.17 10.39 2.38
CA ASP A 38 -18.50 9.52 3.50
C ASP A 38 -17.25 8.77 3.98
N PHE A 39 -17.14 8.63 5.31
CA PHE A 39 -16.17 7.71 5.89
C PHE A 39 -16.49 6.29 5.45
N SER A 40 -15.52 5.65 4.81
CA SER A 40 -15.69 4.31 4.27
C SER A 40 -14.38 3.54 4.33
N ARG A 41 -14.48 2.24 4.08
CA ARG A 41 -13.34 1.35 3.96
C ARG A 41 -12.96 1.20 2.49
N VAL A 42 -11.68 0.91 2.24
CA VAL A 42 -11.15 0.75 0.89
C VAL A 42 -11.79 -0.43 0.15
N ASP A 43 -12.20 -1.50 0.84
CA ASP A 43 -12.88 -2.64 0.22
C ASP A 43 -14.23 -2.24 -0.41
N LYS A 44 -15.02 -1.38 0.25
CA LYS A 44 -16.25 -0.85 -0.33
C LYS A 44 -15.99 0.00 -1.57
N PHE A 45 -14.89 0.76 -1.59
CA PHE A 45 -14.49 1.51 -2.77
C PHE A 45 -14.24 0.57 -3.96
N PHE A 46 -13.53 -0.54 -3.75
CA PHE A 46 -13.28 -1.52 -4.80
C PHE A 46 -14.55 -2.23 -5.30
N THR A 47 -15.57 -2.42 -4.46
CA THR A 47 -16.90 -2.88 -4.94
C THR A 47 -17.49 -1.92 -5.97
N TYR A 48 -17.34 -0.60 -5.80
CA TYR A 48 -17.79 0.38 -6.80
C TYR A 48 -16.86 0.46 -8.01
N ALA A 49 -15.55 0.29 -7.79
CA ALA A 49 -14.53 0.34 -8.84
C ALA A 49 -14.70 -0.79 -9.86
N ASP A 50 -15.19 -1.95 -9.43
CA ASP A 50 -15.36 -3.12 -10.28
C ASP A 50 -16.33 -2.87 -11.46
N ALA A 51 -17.32 -1.99 -11.28
CA ALA A 51 -18.20 -1.55 -12.37
C ALA A 51 -17.46 -0.83 -13.52
N PHE A 52 -16.23 -0.36 -13.28
CA PHE A 52 -15.38 0.31 -14.27
C PHE A 52 -14.27 -0.59 -14.81
N ARG A 53 -14.18 -1.84 -14.36
CA ARG A 53 -13.05 -2.75 -14.63
C ARG A 53 -12.66 -2.82 -16.11
N GLU A 54 -13.64 -2.96 -17.00
CA GLU A 54 -13.37 -3.08 -18.45
C GLU A 54 -12.85 -1.78 -19.10
N SER A 55 -13.07 -0.64 -18.44
CA SER A 55 -12.60 0.67 -18.91
C SER A 55 -11.25 1.10 -18.34
N LEU A 56 -10.69 0.33 -17.40
CA LEU A 56 -9.42 0.66 -16.75
C LEU A 56 -8.22 0.31 -17.66
N PRO A 57 -7.13 1.10 -17.59
CA PRO A 57 -5.91 0.78 -18.31
C PRO A 57 -5.28 -0.51 -17.77
N ILE A 58 -4.70 -1.31 -18.67
CA ILE A 58 -3.92 -2.50 -18.31
C ILE A 58 -2.45 -2.12 -18.25
N ILE A 59 -1.80 -2.43 -17.13
CA ILE A 59 -0.35 -2.33 -16.97
C ILE A 59 0.20 -3.76 -16.88
N SER A 60 1.21 -4.07 -17.71
CA SER A 60 1.86 -5.38 -17.76
C SER A 60 3.34 -5.22 -17.45
N GLY A 61 3.88 -6.14 -16.65
CA GLY A 61 5.25 -6.07 -16.14
C GLY A 61 5.34 -5.34 -14.79
N GLU A 62 6.49 -4.71 -14.55
CA GLU A 62 6.77 -4.03 -13.29
C GLU A 62 6.30 -2.58 -13.29
N LEU A 63 5.77 -2.13 -12.15
CA LEU A 63 5.53 -0.72 -11.87
C LEU A 63 6.84 -0.04 -11.46
N TYR A 64 7.70 0.20 -12.44
CA TYR A 64 8.97 0.88 -12.20
C TYR A 64 8.75 2.36 -11.87
N PHE A 65 9.41 2.84 -10.82
CA PHE A 65 9.36 4.22 -10.36
C PHE A 65 10.71 4.89 -10.64
N GLU A 66 10.75 5.96 -11.43
CA GLU A 66 12.00 6.52 -11.97
C GLU A 66 12.82 7.31 -10.94
N ALA A 67 12.25 7.60 -9.76
CA ALA A 67 12.94 8.29 -8.68
C ALA A 67 13.47 7.33 -7.60
N HIS A 68 14.22 7.88 -6.64
CA HIS A 68 14.75 7.17 -5.46
C HIS A 68 15.58 5.90 -5.74
N GLN A 69 16.19 5.81 -6.92
CA GLN A 69 17.03 4.68 -7.34
C GLN A 69 18.24 4.44 -6.42
N GLY A 70 18.68 5.47 -5.67
CA GLY A 70 19.73 5.35 -4.67
C GLY A 70 19.42 4.34 -3.56
N CYS A 71 18.14 4.05 -3.30
CA CYS A 71 17.72 3.04 -2.31
C CYS A 71 18.24 1.63 -2.64
N PHE A 72 18.58 1.34 -3.89
CA PHE A 72 19.11 0.04 -4.30
C PHE A 72 20.57 -0.17 -3.87
N THR A 73 21.36 0.90 -3.78
CA THR A 73 22.82 0.79 -3.53
C THR A 73 23.26 1.38 -2.18
N SER A 74 22.51 2.33 -1.62
CA SER A 74 22.76 2.83 -0.26
C SER A 74 22.66 1.71 0.78
N GLU A 75 23.30 1.84 1.95
CA GLU A 75 23.25 0.83 3.02
C GLU A 75 23.58 -0.61 2.54
N SER A 76 24.62 -0.74 1.70
CA SER A 76 24.99 -2.00 1.04
C SER A 76 25.34 -3.12 2.02
N ALA A 77 25.96 -2.78 3.17
CA ALA A 77 26.24 -3.74 4.23
C ALA A 77 24.95 -4.36 4.78
N THR A 78 23.92 -3.55 5.06
CA THR A 78 22.61 -4.03 5.52
C THR A 78 21.98 -4.97 4.49
N LYS A 79 22.05 -4.62 3.21
CA LYS A 79 21.54 -5.46 2.11
C LYS A 79 22.28 -6.80 2.01
N ALA A 80 23.60 -6.81 2.15
CA ALA A 80 24.41 -8.03 2.13
C ALA A 80 24.06 -8.96 3.32
N HIS A 81 23.88 -8.40 4.51
CA HIS A 81 23.42 -9.16 5.68
C HIS A 81 22.00 -9.70 5.47
N ASN A 82 21.09 -8.91 4.92
CA ASN A 82 19.73 -9.38 4.61
C ASN A 82 19.76 -10.58 3.66
N ARG A 83 20.54 -10.52 2.57
CA ARG A 83 20.68 -11.65 1.64
C ARG A 83 21.31 -12.88 2.29
N ASN A 84 22.26 -12.70 3.19
CA ASN A 84 22.85 -13.81 3.94
C ASN A 84 21.82 -14.47 4.87
N MET A 85 20.99 -13.66 5.55
CA MET A 85 19.91 -14.16 6.41
C MET A 85 18.82 -14.87 5.62
N GLU A 86 18.40 -14.34 4.48
CA GLU A 86 17.46 -15.01 3.57
C GLU A 86 17.94 -16.41 3.19
N ASN A 87 19.21 -16.54 2.77
CA ASN A 87 19.79 -17.85 2.43
C ASN A 87 19.84 -18.78 3.64
N LYS A 88 20.26 -18.28 4.81
CA LYS A 88 20.33 -19.10 6.04
C LYS A 88 18.96 -19.58 6.50
N LEU A 89 17.94 -18.73 6.39
CA LEU A 89 16.57 -19.09 6.77
C LEU A 89 16.03 -20.14 5.80
N HIS A 90 16.23 -19.95 4.50
CA HIS A 90 15.89 -20.94 3.48
C HIS A 90 16.57 -22.30 3.75
N ASP A 91 17.87 -22.31 4.05
CA ASP A 91 18.61 -23.54 4.31
C ASP A 91 18.15 -24.23 5.61
N ALA A 92 17.78 -23.45 6.62
CA ALA A 92 17.21 -23.98 7.86
C ALA A 92 15.83 -24.62 7.64
N GLU A 93 14.94 -23.94 6.90
CA GLU A 93 13.62 -24.47 6.54
C GLU A 93 13.74 -25.74 5.67
N PHE A 94 14.68 -25.75 4.72
CA PHE A 94 14.95 -26.92 3.90
C PHE A 94 15.50 -28.09 4.73
N GLY A 95 16.45 -27.82 5.64
CA GLY A 95 17.00 -28.83 6.53
C GLY A 95 15.96 -29.45 7.47
N ASP A 96 15.06 -28.63 8.02
CA ASP A 96 13.96 -29.10 8.87
C ASP A 96 12.96 -29.95 8.06
N ALA A 97 12.56 -29.48 6.88
CA ALA A 97 11.68 -30.24 5.99
C ALA A 97 12.31 -31.57 5.54
N ALA A 98 13.61 -31.60 5.28
CA ALA A 98 14.34 -32.81 4.93
C ALA A 98 14.40 -33.80 6.10
N ASN A 99 14.55 -33.34 7.34
CA ASN A 99 14.52 -34.19 8.54
C ASN A 99 13.16 -34.84 8.79
N LEU A 100 12.05 -34.24 8.33
CA LEU A 100 10.71 -34.85 8.43
C LEU A 100 10.48 -35.99 7.42
N LEU A 101 11.38 -36.18 6.44
CA LEU A 101 11.26 -37.16 5.36
C LEU A 101 12.16 -38.40 5.55
N ILE A 102 12.95 -38.46 6.63
CA ILE A 102 13.85 -39.57 6.98
C ILE A 102 13.43 -40.15 8.32
#